data_AF-A0A965V1V3-F1
#
_entry.id   AF-A0A965V1V3-F1
#
_cell.length_a   1.000
_cell.length_b   1.000
_cell.length_c   1.000
_cell.angle_alpha   90.00
_cell.angle_beta   90.00
_cell.angle_gamma   90.00
#
_symmetry.space_group_name_H-M   'P 1'
#
loop_
_entity.id
_entity.type
_entity.pdbx_description
1 polymer ?
#
loop_
_entity_poly.entity_id
_entity_poly.type
_entity_poly.pdbx_seq_one_letter_code
_entity_poly.pdbx_strand_id
1 'polypeptide(L)' 'LLGNYPQSLAVLQRLLAEYPQDPKAPTAMLRLGTVYSEMGDRARAVDYWQRIRQSYPDSTSEIEIANEYLGELGL' A
#
# COMPACT_ATOMS: atom_id res chain seq x y z
N LEU A 1 2.11 -13.59 -13.08
CA LEU A 1 1.12 -14.23 -12.18
C LEU A 1 -0.05 -13.25 -12.01
N LEU A 2 -0.93 -13.14 -13.02
CA LEU A 2 -1.94 -12.06 -13.14
C LEU A 2 -3.31 -12.41 -12.51
N GLY A 3 -3.34 -13.22 -11.46
CA GLY A 3 -4.58 -13.84 -10.99
C GLY A 3 -5.10 -13.21 -9.70
N ASN A 4 -5.93 -12.17 -9.81
CA ASN A 4 -6.81 -11.58 -8.76
C ASN A 4 -6.48 -10.18 -8.21
N TYR A 5 -5.89 -9.27 -9.01
CA TYR A 5 -5.76 -7.87 -8.61
C TYR A 5 -7.08 -7.19 -8.23
N PRO A 6 -8.19 -7.32 -9.00
CA PRO A 6 -9.43 -6.63 -8.66
C PRO A 6 -10.03 -7.07 -7.32
N GLN A 7 -9.94 -8.37 -7.01
CA GLN A 7 -10.40 -8.92 -5.74
C GLN A 7 -9.51 -8.47 -4.57
N SER A 8 -8.19 -8.48 -4.76
CA SER A 8 -7.23 -7.99 -3.77
C SER A 8 -7.46 -6.51 -3.48
N LEU A 9 -7.59 -5.67 -4.51
CA LEU A 9 -7.90 -4.25 -4.38
C LEU A 9 -9.17 -4.01 -3.57
N ALA A 10 -10.27 -4.69 -3.91
CA ALA A 10 -11.55 -4.50 -3.23
C ALA A 10 -11.47 -4.86 -1.74
N VAL A 11 -10.81 -5.96 -1.38
CA VAL A 11 -10.64 -6.37 0.02
C VAL A 11 -9.76 -5.39 0.80
N LEU A 12 -8.63 -5.00 0.22
CA LEU A 12 -7.69 -4.09 0.87
C LEU A 12 -8.29 -2.68 1.04
N GLN A 13 -8.97 -2.16 0.01
CA GLN A 13 -9.68 -0.88 0.08
C GLN A 13 -10.79 -0.90 1.12
N ARG A 14 -11.56 -1.99 1.18
CA ARG A 14 -12.62 -2.16 2.19
C ARG A 14 -12.04 -2.18 3.60
N LEU A 15 -10.91 -2.85 3.82
CA LEU A 15 -10.25 -2.86 5.12
C LEU A 15 -9.85 -1.43 5.54
N LEU A 16 -9.24 -0.66 4.65
CA LEU A 16 -8.85 0.73 4.94
C LEU A 16 -10.04 1.66 5.17
N ALA A 17 -11.17 1.40 4.51
CA ALA A 17 -12.36 2.24 4.64
C ALA A 17 -13.20 1.91 5.88
N GLU A 18 -13.36 0.61 6.20
CA GLU A 18 -14.22 0.16 7.29
C GLU A 18 -13.45 -0.03 8.61
N TYR A 19 -12.17 -0.39 8.55
CA TYR A 19 -11.36 -0.71 9.73
C TYR A 19 -9.97 -0.05 9.68
N PRO A 20 -9.88 1.29 9.60
CA PRO A 20 -8.59 1.99 9.51
C PRO A 20 -7.71 1.79 10.76
N GLN A 21 -8.27 1.39 11.90
CA GLN A 21 -7.52 1.10 13.13
C GLN A 21 -7.13 -0.38 13.27
N ASP A 22 -7.51 -1.24 12.32
CA ASP A 22 -7.12 -2.65 12.35
C ASP A 22 -5.58 -2.75 12.27
N PRO A 23 -4.93 -3.61 13.07
CA PRO A 23 -3.48 -3.80 13.00
C PRO A 23 -2.95 -4.19 11.61
N LYS A 24 -3.81 -4.68 10.72
CA LYS A 24 -3.48 -5.03 9.32
C LYS A 24 -3.65 -3.86 8.35
N ALA A 25 -4.24 -2.74 8.77
CA ALA A 25 -4.48 -1.60 7.90
C ALA A 25 -3.17 -1.02 7.29
N PRO A 26 -2.05 -0.86 8.03
CA PRO A 26 -0.78 -0.44 7.44
C PRO A 26 -0.28 -1.41 6.37
N THR A 27 -0.30 -2.72 6.66
CA THR A 27 0.07 -3.76 5.70
C THR A 27 -0.83 -3.74 4.46
N ALA A 28 -2.11 -3.44 4.61
CA ALA A 28 -3.03 -3.37 3.49
C ALA A 28 -2.79 -2.15 2.60
N MET A 29 -2.44 -1.01 3.20
CA MET A 29 -2.02 0.19 2.47
C MET A 29 -0.73 -0.07 1.67
N LEU A 30 0.26 -0.75 2.27
CA LEU A 30 1.48 -1.18 1.58
C LEU A 30 1.16 -2.07 0.37
N ARG A 31 0.30 -3.08 0.57
CA ARG A 31 -0.12 -4.01 -0.49
C ARG A 31 -0.88 -3.33 -1.62
N LEU A 32 -1.70 -2.31 -1.33
CA LEU A 32 -2.35 -1.52 -2.39
C LEU A 32 -1.31 -0.85 -3.27
N GLY A 33 -0.27 -0.26 -2.68
CA GLY A 33 0.83 0.32 -3.44
C GLY A 33 1.53 -0.71 -4.35
N THR A 34 1.85 -1.89 -3.81
CA THR A 34 2.45 -3.00 -4.58
C THR A 34 1.54 -3.47 -5.71
N VAL A 35 0.25 -3.68 -5.46
CA VAL A 35 -0.71 -4.10 -6.49
C VAL A 35 -0.82 -3.06 -7.60
N TYR A 36 -0.89 -1.77 -7.26
CA TYR A 36 -0.92 -0.71 -8.28
C TYR A 36 0.38 -0.64 -9.08
N SER A 37 1.53 -0.86 -8.44
CA SER A 37 2.83 -0.94 -9.12
C SER A 37 2.85 -2.10 -10.13
N GLU A 38 2.40 -3.30 -9.72
CA GLU A 38 2.31 -4.48 -10.59
C GLU A 38 1.32 -4.29 -11.76
N MET A 39 0.28 -3.48 -11.57
CA MET A 39 -0.65 -3.08 -12.62
C MET A 39 -0.10 -1.98 -13.55
N GLY A 40 1.12 -1.49 -13.32
CA GLY A 40 1.73 -0.39 -14.06
C GLY A 40 1.23 1.00 -13.66
N ASP A 41 0.36 1.10 -12.66
CA ASP A 41 -0.14 2.36 -12.13
C ASP A 41 0.80 2.90 -11.05
N ARG A 42 1.94 3.40 -11.52
CA ARG A 42 2.97 3.96 -10.65
C ARG A 42 2.46 5.14 -9.82
N ALA A 43 1.55 5.96 -10.35
CA ALA A 43 1.03 7.12 -9.64
C ALA A 43 0.25 6.71 -8.38
N ARG A 44 -0.65 5.73 -8.49
CA ARG A 44 -1.35 5.19 -7.33
C ARG A 44 -0.40 4.44 -6.39
N ALA A 45 0.58 3.72 -6.92
CA ALA A 45 1.58 3.04 -6.08
C ALA A 45 2.28 4.01 -5.11
N VAL A 46 2.79 5.12 -5.65
CA VAL A 46 3.48 6.16 -4.90
C VAL A 46 2.57 6.81 -3.86
N ASP A 47 1.32 7.14 -4.22
CA ASP A 47 0.36 7.74 -3.29
C ASP A 47 0.12 6.86 -2.06
N TYR A 48 -0.10 5.55 -2.26
CA TYR A 48 -0.30 4.63 -1.13
C TYR A 48 0.94 4.51 -0.26
N TRP A 49 2.13 4.35 -0.85
CA TRP A 49 3.38 4.23 -0.09
C TRP A 49 3.71 5.49 0.72
N GLN A 50 3.50 6.68 0.16
CA GLN A 50 3.73 7.95 0.87
C GLN A 50 2.75 8.17 2.04
N ARG A 51 1.51 7.68 1.91
CA ARG A 51 0.47 7.85 2.92
C ARG A 51 0.66 6.98 4.16
N ILE A 52 1.45 5.90 4.10
CA ILE A 52 1.67 5.00 5.24
C ILE A 52 2.23 5.78 6.43
N ARG A 53 3.26 6.60 6.23
CA ARG A 53 3.85 7.43 7.30
C ARG A 53 2.86 8.43 7.89
N GLN A 54 1.92 8.93 7.08
CA GLN A 54 0.94 9.92 7.51
C GLN A 54 -0.22 9.27 8.28
N SER A 55 -0.62 8.07 7.86
CA SER A 55 -1.80 7.37 8.38
C SER A 55 -1.46 6.43 9.53
N TYR A 56 -0.26 5.88 9.53
CA TYR A 56 0.23 4.84 10.43
C TYR A 56 1.67 5.12 10.89
N PRO A 57 1.89 6.21 11.64
CA PRO A 57 3.25 6.64 12.03
C PRO A 57 4.00 5.61 12.89
N ASP A 58 3.28 4.72 13.59
CA ASP A 58 3.86 3.68 14.45
C ASP A 58 4.25 2.40 13.68
N SER A 59 3.90 2.30 12.39
CA SER A 59 4.16 1.12 11.54
C SER A 59 5.52 1.20 10.85
N THR A 60 6.59 1.22 11.66
CA THR A 60 7.96 1.43 11.18
C THR A 60 8.36 0.45 10.06
N SER A 61 8.00 -0.83 10.17
CA SER A 61 8.34 -1.83 9.15
C SER A 61 7.68 -1.56 7.80
N GLU A 62 6.37 -1.26 7.76
CA GLU A 62 5.70 -0.87 6.52
C GLU A 62 6.23 0.43 5.93
N ILE A 63 6.62 1.39 6.76
CA ILE A 63 7.24 2.64 6.32
C ILE A 63 8.60 2.38 5.67
N GLU A 64 9.43 1.52 6.27
CA GLU A 64 10.74 1.15 5.72
C GLU A 64 10.59 0.48 4.35
N ILE A 65 9.70 -0.50 4.22
CA ILE A 65 9.45 -1.18 2.94
C ILE A 65 8.89 -0.20 1.90
N ALA A 66 7.99 0.70 2.29
CA ALA A 66 7.46 1.71 1.40
C ALA A 66 8.55 2.66 0.87
N ASN A 67 9.50 3.07 1.72
CA ASN A 67 10.63 3.89 1.30
C ASN A 67 11.57 3.14 0.35
N GLU A 68 11.78 1.84 0.54
CA GLU A 68 12.54 1.01 -0.39
C GLU A 68 11.90 1.02 -1.79
N TYR A 69 10.58 0.77 -1.87
CA TYR A 69 9.86 0.82 -3.15
C TYR A 69 9.87 2.21 -3.81
N LEU A 70 9.80 3.29 -3.01
CA LEU A 70 9.94 4.64 -3.54
C LEU A 70 11.35 4.89 -4.09
N GLY A 71 12.38 4.41 -3.39
CA GLY A 71 13.77 4.51 -3.83
C GLY A 71 14.07 3.73 -5.11
N GLU A 72 13.49 2.54 -5.29
CA GLU A 72 13.57 1.77 -6.55
C GLU A 72 12.96 2.53 -7.73
N LEU A 73 11.97 3.39 -7.46
CA LEU A 73 11.39 4.28 -8.44
C LEU A 73 12.19 5.58 -8.64
N GLY A 74 13.23 5.82 -7.84
CA GLY A 74 14.02 7.05 -7.87
C GLY A 74 13.30 8.25 -7.25
N LEU A 75 12.47 8.02 -6.23
CA LEU A 75 11.73 9.04 -5.48
C LEU A 75 12.24 9.20 -4.05
#